data_AF-A0A955FSA6-F1
#
_entry.id   AF-A0A955FSA6-F1
#
_cell.length_a   1.000
_cell.length_b   1.000
_cell.length_c   1.000
_cell.angle_alpha   90.00
_cell.angle_beta   90.00
_cell.angle_gamma   90.00
#
_symmetry.space_group_name_H-M   'P 1'
#
loop_
_entity.id
_entity.type
_entity.pdbx_description
1 polymer ?
#
loop_
_entity_poly.entity_id
_entity_poly.type
_entity_poly.pdbx_seq_one_letter_code
_entity_poly.pdbx_strand_id
1 'polypeptide(L)'
;MKKAHFLQSLILLVAVVFVFAGVGIVAPRNAEALSGGEFNASRIIDDPVFFNPSTMLPSDIQAFLNAKLPACDTNGTQPYGGTTRGAYGASRGYPPPYTCLKDYVQTIPGVGADAYCGGSIGAGTKTAAQIIYEVGQACGVSQKVLLVLLQKEQGLVTDDWPWSVQYTKATGMGCPDSALGTDVDSNQNGCYDEYEGFFKQIYYGARQYQRYAKQASLFNYKAGQNNYIQYNPNAGCGGSNVVIQNQATAGLYNYTPYQPNAAALANLYGSGDSCSAYGNRNFWRLYNDWFGTTYTTVPFAWSYEGQWAYVDASRTSQFTGIPTVAPNGKFYVRVKARNMGNQTWESSFLNIGVSRPIDRA
;
A
#
# COMPACT_ATOMS: atom_id res chain seq x y z
N MET A 1 50.71 -65.03 39.31
CA MET A 1 50.96 -63.82 40.13
C MET A 1 50.07 -62.69 39.63
N LYS A 2 49.27 -62.11 40.55
CA LYS A 2 48.68 -60.75 40.59
C LYS A 2 48.13 -60.07 39.31
N LYS A 3 46.79 -59.94 39.31
CA LYS A 3 45.90 -58.82 38.90
C LYS A 3 46.54 -57.56 38.28
N ALA A 4 45.90 -57.05 37.22
CA ALA A 4 45.29 -55.70 37.19
C ALA A 4 44.31 -55.54 36.02
N HIS A 5 43.10 -55.06 36.33
CA HIS A 5 42.01 -54.73 35.41
C HIS A 5 42.26 -53.37 34.73
N PHE A 6 41.76 -53.18 33.50
CA PHE A 6 41.28 -51.85 33.10
C PHE A 6 39.98 -51.95 32.29
N LEU A 7 39.04 -51.10 32.71
CA LEU A 7 37.64 -51.01 32.32
C LEU A 7 37.48 -50.14 31.07
N GLN A 8 36.46 -50.47 30.26
CA GLN A 8 35.56 -49.61 29.49
C GLN A 8 35.96 -48.14 29.20
N SER A 9 35.89 -47.73 27.92
CA SER A 9 34.94 -46.68 27.50
C SER A 9 34.82 -46.58 25.97
N LEU A 10 33.56 -46.65 25.54
CA LEU A 10 33.04 -46.43 24.21
C LEU A 10 33.13 -44.93 23.88
N ILE A 11 33.92 -44.52 22.89
CA ILE A 11 33.96 -43.13 22.42
C ILE A 11 32.97 -43.00 21.25
N LEU A 12 31.86 -42.33 21.54
CA LEU A 12 30.85 -41.87 20.59
C LEU A 12 31.45 -40.70 19.78
N LEU A 13 31.68 -40.90 18.48
CA LEU A 13 32.25 -39.89 17.59
C LEU A 13 31.11 -38.99 17.07
N VAL A 14 30.89 -37.84 17.73
CA VAL A 14 29.95 -36.81 17.29
C VAL A 14 30.58 -36.04 16.12
N ALA A 15 30.04 -36.25 14.92
CA ALA A 15 30.40 -35.46 13.75
C ALA A 15 29.76 -34.06 13.85
N VAL A 16 30.58 -33.05 14.15
CA VAL A 16 30.19 -31.64 14.09
C VAL A 16 30.20 -31.20 12.62
N VAL A 17 29.00 -31.06 12.03
CA VAL A 17 28.81 -30.44 10.71
C VAL A 17 28.94 -28.93 10.88
N PHE A 18 30.07 -28.35 10.48
CA PHE A 18 30.21 -26.91 10.33
C PHE A 18 29.41 -26.44 9.12
N VAL A 19 28.28 -25.78 9.36
CA VAL A 19 27.56 -25.01 8.34
C VAL A 19 28.35 -23.72 8.09
N PHE A 20 29.10 -23.68 6.98
CA PHE A 20 29.64 -22.43 6.46
C PHE A 20 28.48 -21.56 5.96
N ALA A 21 28.08 -20.56 6.77
CA ALA A 21 27.25 -19.47 6.29
C ALA A 21 28.10 -18.62 5.32
N GLY A 22 27.87 -18.80 4.02
CA GLY A 22 28.44 -17.94 2.99
C GLY A 22 27.90 -16.52 3.17
N VAL A 23 28.73 -15.63 3.72
CA VAL A 23 28.47 -14.19 3.69
C VAL A 23 28.62 -13.74 2.24
N GLY A 24 27.50 -13.61 1.53
CA GLY A 24 27.47 -12.96 0.24
C GLY A 24 27.88 -11.50 0.42
N ILE A 25 29.01 -11.12 -0.17
CA ILE A 25 29.41 -9.71 -0.29
C ILE A 25 28.39 -9.06 -1.24
N VAL A 26 27.38 -8.39 -0.67
CA VAL A 26 26.50 -7.52 -1.44
C VAL A 26 27.33 -6.29 -1.80
N ALA A 27 27.80 -6.23 -3.05
CA ALA A 27 28.40 -5.02 -3.58
C ALA A 27 27.42 -3.84 -3.40
N PRO A 28 27.87 -2.68 -2.91
CA PRO A 28 26.99 -1.52 -2.80
C PRO A 28 26.49 -1.18 -4.20
N ARG A 29 25.17 -1.29 -4.41
CA ARG A 29 24.56 -0.71 -5.60
C ARG A 29 24.68 0.80 -5.44
N ASN A 30 25.40 1.45 -6.36
CA ASN A 30 25.32 2.90 -6.49
C ASN A 30 23.84 3.24 -6.66
N ALA A 31 23.27 4.03 -5.74
CA ALA A 31 21.93 4.56 -5.93
C ALA A 31 22.05 5.63 -7.03
N GLU A 32 21.70 5.26 -8.26
CA GLU A 32 21.51 6.26 -9.31
C GLU A 32 20.38 7.19 -8.87
N ALA A 33 20.63 8.49 -8.95
CA ALA A 33 19.63 9.49 -8.62
C ALA A 33 18.49 9.39 -9.63
N LEU A 34 17.25 9.35 -9.15
CA LEU A 34 16.05 9.38 -9.99
C LEU A 34 16.09 10.60 -10.91
N SER A 35 15.75 10.38 -12.18
CA SER A 35 15.60 11.44 -13.18
C SER A 35 14.13 11.68 -13.48
N GLY A 36 13.72 12.94 -13.61
CA GLY A 36 12.36 13.28 -14.02
C GLY A 36 11.95 12.71 -15.37
N GLY A 37 12.93 12.38 -16.23
CA GLY A 37 12.69 11.69 -17.51
C GLY A 37 12.20 10.25 -17.36
N GLU A 38 12.35 9.64 -16.19
CA GLU A 38 11.86 8.28 -15.90
C GLU A 38 10.38 8.26 -15.48
N PHE A 39 9.80 9.43 -15.18
CA PHE A 39 8.38 9.52 -14.84
C PHE A 39 7.53 9.23 -16.07
N ASN A 40 6.69 8.19 -15.97
CA ASN A 40 5.75 7.83 -17.03
C ASN A 40 4.32 8.18 -16.62
N ALA A 41 3.77 9.25 -17.21
CA ALA A 41 2.40 9.70 -16.92
C ALA A 41 1.33 8.64 -17.24
N SER A 42 1.59 7.74 -18.18
CA SER A 42 0.66 6.66 -18.58
C SER A 42 0.70 5.44 -17.64
N ARG A 43 1.76 5.30 -16.85
CA ARG A 43 2.05 4.14 -16.01
C ARG A 43 2.91 4.58 -14.83
N ILE A 44 2.28 5.21 -13.83
CA ILE A 44 3.01 5.75 -12.66
C ILE A 44 3.52 4.60 -11.77
N ILE A 45 2.72 3.53 -11.67
CA ILE A 45 3.01 2.33 -10.87
C ILE A 45 2.20 1.16 -11.42
N ASP A 46 2.72 -0.06 -11.31
CA ASP A 46 2.03 -1.25 -11.79
C ASP A 46 0.98 -1.77 -10.80
N ASP A 47 -0.13 -2.32 -11.33
CA ASP A 47 -1.18 -2.94 -10.52
C ASP A 47 -0.64 -4.00 -9.54
N PRO A 48 0.30 -4.88 -9.92
CA PRO A 48 0.89 -5.86 -9.00
C PRO A 48 1.80 -5.28 -7.91
N VAL A 49 2.23 -4.03 -8.07
CA VAL A 49 3.01 -3.32 -7.04
C VAL A 49 2.05 -2.56 -6.12
N PHE A 50 1.01 -1.95 -6.68
CA PHE A 50 0.04 -1.15 -5.94
C PHE A 50 -0.96 -2.00 -5.15
N PHE A 51 -1.57 -2.98 -5.80
CA PHE A 51 -2.61 -3.85 -5.24
C PHE A 51 -2.02 -5.18 -4.75
N ASN A 52 -0.97 -5.08 -3.94
CA ASN A 52 -0.29 -6.23 -3.34
C ASN A 52 -0.31 -6.09 -1.81
N PRO A 53 -1.20 -6.80 -1.10
CA PRO A 53 -1.27 -6.72 0.36
C PRO A 53 -0.06 -7.34 1.05
N SER A 54 0.76 -8.15 0.37
CA SER A 54 1.83 -8.94 0.99
C SER A 54 3.20 -8.25 0.91
N THR A 55 3.23 -6.91 1.01
CA THR A 55 4.48 -6.15 0.77
C THR A 55 5.32 -5.88 2.02
N MET A 56 4.71 -5.85 3.21
CA MET A 56 5.40 -5.62 4.48
C MET A 56 4.64 -6.31 5.62
N LEU A 57 5.36 -6.88 6.59
CA LEU A 57 4.81 -7.31 7.89
C LEU A 57 4.70 -6.12 8.87
N PRO A 58 3.94 -6.22 9.97
CA PRO A 58 3.89 -5.16 10.98
C PRO A 58 5.28 -4.76 11.52
N SER A 59 6.18 -5.73 11.69
CA SER A 59 7.57 -5.49 12.11
C SER A 59 8.36 -4.68 11.09
N ASP A 60 8.16 -4.94 9.79
CA ASP A 60 8.86 -4.24 8.72
C ASP A 60 8.38 -2.79 8.62
N ILE A 61 7.07 -2.58 8.79
CA ILE A 61 6.48 -1.24 8.82
C ILE A 61 7.02 -0.47 10.02
N GLN A 62 7.04 -1.08 11.20
CA GLN A 62 7.57 -0.44 12.40
C GLN A 62 9.06 -0.11 12.24
N ALA A 63 9.87 -1.02 11.71
CA ALA A 63 11.28 -0.78 11.44
C ALA A 63 11.47 0.37 10.43
N PHE A 64 10.65 0.41 9.38
CA PHE A 64 10.66 1.50 8.40
C PHE A 64 10.34 2.86 9.04
N LEU A 65 9.28 2.95 9.84
CA LEU A 65 8.90 4.18 10.55
C LEU A 65 10.01 4.65 11.49
N ASN A 66 10.61 3.72 12.26
CA ASN A 66 11.74 4.03 13.14
C ASN A 66 12.97 4.53 12.36
N ALA A 67 13.23 3.98 11.18
CA ALA A 67 14.35 4.40 10.34
C ALA A 67 14.12 5.76 9.67
N LYS A 68 12.88 6.09 9.29
CA LYS A 68 12.54 7.38 8.69
C LYS A 68 12.55 8.53 9.69
N LEU A 69 12.26 8.24 10.96
CA LEU A 69 12.23 9.23 12.01
C LEU A 69 12.90 8.70 13.30
N PRO A 70 14.23 8.80 13.42
CA PRO A 70 14.95 8.27 14.58
C PRO A 70 14.58 8.94 15.91
N ALA A 71 14.24 10.23 15.88
CA ALA A 71 13.91 11.02 17.06
C ALA A 71 12.60 11.79 16.88
N CYS A 72 11.78 11.80 17.92
CA CYS A 72 10.57 12.61 18.01
C CYS A 72 10.87 13.81 18.91
N ASP A 73 10.49 15.01 18.49
CA ASP A 73 10.49 16.20 19.33
C ASP A 73 9.24 16.20 20.24
N THR A 74 9.10 15.16 21.06
CA THR A 74 7.89 14.90 21.87
C THR A 74 7.52 16.10 22.74
N ASN A 75 8.50 16.81 23.30
CA ASN A 75 8.24 17.95 24.19
C ASN A 75 8.24 19.30 23.44
N GLY A 76 8.42 19.30 22.12
CA GLY A 76 8.45 20.51 21.30
C GLY A 76 9.56 21.47 21.69
N THR A 77 10.75 20.97 22.06
CA THR A 77 11.85 21.80 22.58
C THR A 77 12.67 22.45 21.48
N GLN A 78 12.56 21.98 20.23
CA GLN A 78 13.31 22.57 19.11
C GLN A 78 12.80 23.99 18.78
N PRO A 79 13.70 24.88 18.30
CA PRO A 79 13.33 26.25 17.95
C PRO A 79 12.44 26.31 16.71
N TYR A 80 11.40 27.16 16.74
CA TYR A 80 10.53 27.46 15.61
C TYR A 80 9.96 28.88 15.72
N GLY A 81 10.14 29.69 14.67
CA GLY A 81 9.52 31.02 14.58
C GLY A 81 9.86 31.97 15.74
N GLY A 82 11.06 31.90 16.29
CA GLY A 82 11.49 32.73 17.43
C GLY A 82 11.04 32.24 18.81
N THR A 83 10.39 31.07 18.90
CA THR A 83 10.01 30.39 20.14
C THR A 83 10.37 28.89 20.07
N THR A 84 9.86 28.05 20.96
CA THR A 84 9.93 26.59 20.82
C THR A 84 8.73 26.06 20.04
N ARG A 85 8.89 24.93 19.35
CA ARG A 85 7.80 24.22 18.67
C ARG A 85 6.61 23.95 19.59
N GLY A 86 6.86 23.58 20.83
CA GLY A 86 5.85 23.32 21.85
C GLY A 86 5.06 24.57 22.24
N ALA A 87 5.75 25.70 22.42
CA ALA A 87 5.09 26.98 22.70
C ALA A 87 4.29 27.48 21.49
N TYR A 88 4.83 27.34 20.28
CA TYR A 88 4.12 27.67 19.05
C TYR A 88 2.87 26.79 18.88
N GLY A 89 2.99 25.48 19.00
CA GLY A 89 1.87 24.55 18.89
C GLY A 89 0.81 24.82 19.95
N ALA A 90 1.20 25.08 21.21
CA ALA A 90 0.27 25.50 22.26
C ALA A 90 -0.52 26.77 21.87
N SER A 91 0.13 27.77 21.27
CA SER A 91 -0.54 28.99 20.77
C SER A 91 -1.54 28.72 19.64
N ARG A 92 -1.42 27.57 18.96
CA ARG A 92 -2.30 27.10 17.87
C ARG A 92 -3.33 26.07 18.33
N GLY A 93 -3.38 25.73 19.61
CA GLY A 93 -4.28 24.72 20.18
C GLY A 93 -3.76 23.28 20.12
N TYR A 94 -2.47 23.09 19.79
CA TYR A 94 -1.80 21.79 19.69
C TYR A 94 -0.56 21.74 20.62
N PRO A 95 -0.75 21.76 21.95
CA PRO A 95 0.36 21.69 22.90
C PRO A 95 1.02 20.29 22.89
N PRO A 96 2.30 20.17 23.27
CA PRO A 96 2.95 18.89 23.53
C PRO A 96 2.29 18.15 24.73
N PRO A 97 2.48 16.83 24.88
CA PRO A 97 3.41 15.99 24.14
C PRO A 97 2.95 15.64 22.71
N TYR A 98 3.87 15.73 21.75
CA TYR A 98 3.66 15.25 20.38
C TYR A 98 3.98 13.75 20.28
N THR A 99 3.07 13.00 19.66
CA THR A 99 3.26 11.57 19.38
C THR A 99 3.57 11.40 17.92
N CYS A 100 4.80 10.99 17.60
CA CYS A 100 5.20 10.70 16.23
C CYS A 100 4.59 9.40 15.71
N LEU A 101 4.44 9.27 14.38
CA LEU A 101 3.73 8.14 13.76
C LEU A 101 4.29 6.77 14.19
N LYS A 102 5.60 6.67 14.36
CA LYS A 102 6.28 5.45 14.82
C LYS A 102 5.85 4.98 16.21
N ASP A 103 5.41 5.90 17.07
CA ASP A 103 4.97 5.62 18.46
C ASP A 103 3.45 5.75 18.61
N TYR A 104 2.72 6.00 17.51
CA TYR A 104 1.29 6.23 17.54
C TYR A 104 0.51 4.93 17.79
N VAL A 105 -0.47 5.02 18.70
CA VAL A 105 -1.34 3.93 19.11
C VAL A 105 -2.79 4.43 19.17
N GLN A 106 -3.72 3.63 18.68
CA GLN A 106 -5.15 3.95 18.69
C GLN A 106 -5.98 2.69 19.01
N THR A 107 -7.04 2.85 19.82
CA THR A 107 -8.09 1.84 19.95
C THR A 107 -9.08 1.99 18.81
N ILE A 108 -9.27 0.93 18.03
CA ILE A 108 -10.10 0.94 16.82
C ILE A 108 -11.30 -0.02 16.97
N PRO A 109 -12.44 0.28 16.32
CA PRO A 109 -13.54 -0.67 16.20
C PRO A 109 -13.16 -1.82 15.26
N GLY A 110 -13.92 -2.92 15.35
CA GLY A 110 -13.84 -3.99 14.36
C GLY A 110 -14.58 -3.59 13.08
N VAL A 111 -14.06 -4.01 11.93
CA VAL A 111 -14.66 -3.74 10.62
C VAL A 111 -14.76 -5.04 9.84
N GLY A 112 -15.96 -5.35 9.34
CA GLY A 112 -16.22 -6.52 8.50
C GLY A 112 -15.76 -6.30 7.06
N ALA A 113 -15.69 -7.40 6.30
CA ALA A 113 -15.49 -7.33 4.86
C ALA A 113 -16.67 -6.64 4.17
N ASP A 114 -16.39 -5.92 3.10
CA ASP A 114 -17.40 -5.31 2.22
C ASP A 114 -17.06 -5.51 0.74
N ALA A 115 -17.80 -4.82 -0.14
CA ALA A 115 -17.62 -4.94 -1.59
C ALA A 115 -16.22 -4.49 -2.09
N TYR A 116 -15.50 -3.67 -1.32
CA TYR A 116 -14.24 -3.05 -1.70
C TYR A 116 -13.06 -3.64 -0.94
N CYS A 117 -13.18 -3.75 0.39
CA CYS A 117 -12.20 -4.41 1.25
C CYS A 117 -12.71 -5.79 1.66
N GLY A 118 -12.15 -6.84 1.05
CA GLY A 118 -12.64 -8.21 1.22
C GLY A 118 -12.22 -8.90 2.51
N GLY A 119 -11.31 -8.32 3.30
CA GLY A 119 -10.91 -8.83 4.62
C GLY A 119 -11.57 -8.07 5.77
N SER A 120 -11.58 -8.69 6.94
CA SER A 120 -12.01 -8.06 8.20
C SER A 120 -10.83 -7.59 9.04
N ILE A 121 -11.08 -6.59 9.88
CA ILE A 121 -10.13 -6.00 10.82
C ILE A 121 -10.71 -6.17 12.23
N GLY A 122 -9.95 -6.79 13.14
CA GLY A 122 -10.38 -7.00 14.51
C GLY A 122 -10.31 -5.72 15.34
N ALA A 123 -11.28 -5.52 16.24
CA ALA A 123 -11.26 -4.42 17.20
C ALA A 123 -10.05 -4.52 18.16
N GLY A 124 -9.63 -3.38 18.72
CA GLY A 124 -8.64 -3.34 19.80
C GLY A 124 -7.65 -2.20 19.67
N THR A 125 -6.72 -2.13 20.61
CA THR A 125 -5.61 -1.18 20.62
C THR A 125 -4.51 -1.64 19.67
N LYS A 126 -4.16 -0.79 18.70
CA LYS A 126 -3.20 -1.10 17.63
C LYS A 126 -2.20 0.03 17.45
N THR A 127 -0.97 -0.32 17.12
CA THR A 127 0.03 0.65 16.64
C THR A 127 -0.30 1.12 15.23
N ALA A 128 0.29 2.24 14.81
CA ALA A 128 0.20 2.69 13.42
C ALA A 128 0.66 1.61 12.42
N ALA A 129 1.74 0.90 12.74
CA ALA A 129 2.25 -0.19 11.91
C ALA A 129 1.23 -1.34 11.75
N GLN A 130 0.55 -1.72 12.82
CA GLN A 130 -0.51 -2.74 12.78
C GLN A 130 -1.71 -2.26 11.96
N ILE A 131 -2.14 -1.00 12.14
CA ILE A 131 -3.23 -0.41 11.37
C ILE A 131 -2.92 -0.43 9.86
N ILE A 132 -1.73 0.05 9.46
CA ILE A 132 -1.30 0.06 8.05
C ILE A 132 -1.26 -1.36 7.48
N TYR A 133 -0.74 -2.32 8.24
CA TYR A 133 -0.70 -3.73 7.83
C TYR A 133 -2.10 -4.29 7.61
N GLU A 134 -2.97 -4.19 8.61
CA GLU A 134 -4.31 -4.79 8.59
C GLU A 134 -5.21 -4.15 7.54
N VAL A 135 -5.14 -2.83 7.35
CA VAL A 135 -5.85 -2.18 6.25
C VAL A 135 -5.33 -2.64 4.90
N GLY A 136 -4.00 -2.69 4.71
CA GLY A 136 -3.42 -3.16 3.45
C GLY A 136 -3.88 -4.58 3.10
N GLN A 137 -3.90 -5.47 4.10
CA GLN A 137 -4.43 -6.84 3.96
C GLN A 137 -5.93 -6.85 3.63
N ALA A 138 -6.75 -6.15 4.41
CA ALA A 138 -8.20 -6.15 4.25
C ALA A 138 -8.64 -5.57 2.90
N CYS A 139 -7.97 -4.53 2.43
CA CYS A 139 -8.32 -3.82 1.20
C CYS A 139 -7.50 -4.25 -0.01
N GLY A 140 -6.55 -5.18 0.11
CA GLY A 140 -5.71 -5.61 -1.02
C GLY A 140 -4.85 -4.49 -1.61
N VAL A 141 -4.33 -3.59 -0.76
CA VAL A 141 -3.48 -2.45 -1.13
C VAL A 141 -2.13 -2.59 -0.44
N SER A 142 -1.05 -2.24 -1.14
CA SER A 142 0.30 -2.32 -0.60
C SER A 142 0.50 -1.39 0.60
N GLN A 143 1.09 -1.91 1.67
CA GLN A 143 1.50 -1.12 2.84
C GLN A 143 2.52 -0.04 2.46
N LYS A 144 3.39 -0.32 1.48
CA LYS A 144 4.34 0.66 0.92
C LYS A 144 3.60 1.84 0.28
N VAL A 145 2.52 1.56 -0.45
CA VAL A 145 1.65 2.60 -1.04
C VAL A 145 0.95 3.41 0.04
N LEU A 146 0.43 2.78 1.10
CA LEU A 146 -0.22 3.49 2.22
C LEU A 146 0.77 4.39 2.97
N LEU A 147 2.02 3.96 3.15
CA LEU A 147 3.09 4.78 3.74
C LEU A 147 3.41 6.00 2.87
N VAL A 148 3.51 5.82 1.55
CA VAL A 148 3.73 6.95 0.62
C VAL A 148 2.54 7.91 0.62
N LEU A 149 1.32 7.39 0.70
CA LEU A 149 0.11 8.20 0.80
C LEU A 149 0.13 9.07 2.06
N LEU A 150 0.37 8.48 3.24
CA LEU A 150 0.48 9.22 4.51
C LEU A 150 1.52 10.35 4.43
N GLN A 151 2.68 10.07 3.81
CA GLN A 151 3.72 11.07 3.64
C GLN A 151 3.32 12.19 2.69
N LYS A 152 2.72 11.84 1.55
CA LYS A 152 2.35 12.80 0.52
C LYS A 152 1.24 13.74 1.02
N GLU A 153 0.28 13.20 1.78
CA GLU A 153 -0.92 13.95 2.18
C GLU A 153 -0.70 14.77 3.46
N GLN A 154 0.07 14.27 4.43
CA GLN A 154 0.26 14.95 5.73
C GLN A 154 1.71 14.98 6.23
N GLY A 155 2.70 14.47 5.48
CA GLY A 155 4.10 14.45 5.93
C GLY A 155 4.38 13.53 7.13
N LEU A 156 3.37 12.77 7.59
CA LEU A 156 3.35 12.09 8.88
C LEU A 156 4.48 11.07 9.10
N VAL A 157 5.03 10.48 8.04
CA VAL A 157 6.08 9.45 8.18
C VAL A 157 7.40 10.05 8.67
N THR A 158 7.68 11.30 8.32
CA THR A 158 8.92 12.02 8.67
C THR A 158 8.70 13.17 9.65
N ASP A 159 7.47 13.42 10.07
CA ASP A 159 7.14 14.52 10.98
C ASP A 159 7.55 14.19 12.42
N ASP A 160 8.45 15.00 12.98
CA ASP A 160 9.00 14.85 14.33
C ASP A 160 8.20 15.59 15.41
N TRP A 161 7.17 16.36 15.05
CA TRP A 161 6.33 17.11 15.98
C TRP A 161 4.85 17.20 15.54
N PRO A 162 4.24 16.07 15.13
CA PRO A 162 2.96 16.12 14.45
C PRO A 162 1.83 16.61 15.35
N TRP A 163 0.98 17.46 14.79
CA TRP A 163 -0.24 17.90 15.47
C TRP A 163 -1.33 16.82 15.39
N SER A 164 -2.18 16.78 16.41
CA SER A 164 -3.28 15.80 16.50
C SER A 164 -4.21 15.83 15.28
N VAL A 165 -4.44 17.00 14.69
CA VAL A 165 -5.28 17.16 13.49
C VAL A 165 -4.72 16.44 12.25
N GLN A 166 -3.40 16.24 12.17
CA GLN A 166 -2.83 15.49 11.04
C GLN A 166 -3.27 14.02 11.09
N TYR A 167 -3.47 13.45 12.29
CA TYR A 167 -4.00 12.10 12.44
C TYR A 167 -5.48 12.02 12.12
N THR A 168 -6.27 13.07 12.36
CA THR A 168 -7.70 13.06 12.00
C THR A 168 -7.90 13.09 10.49
N LYS A 169 -6.92 13.62 9.74
CA LYS A 169 -6.95 13.84 8.27
C LYS A 169 -5.79 13.19 7.53
N ALA A 170 -5.24 12.10 8.07
CA ALA A 170 -3.97 11.48 7.69
C ALA A 170 -3.77 11.24 6.18
N THR A 171 -4.86 11.08 5.42
CA THR A 171 -4.83 10.83 3.97
C THR A 171 -5.63 11.87 3.16
N GLY A 172 -6.24 12.86 3.81
CA GLY A 172 -7.17 13.80 3.17
C GLY A 172 -8.50 13.18 2.70
N MET A 173 -8.78 11.92 3.06
CA MET A 173 -9.99 11.23 2.63
C MET A 173 -11.22 11.85 3.29
N GLY A 174 -12.22 12.23 2.49
CA GLY A 174 -13.43 12.88 2.99
C GLY A 174 -13.20 14.29 3.53
N CYS A 175 -12.17 14.99 3.05
CA CYS A 175 -11.82 16.34 3.46
C CYS A 175 -11.83 17.30 2.27
N PRO A 176 -13.01 17.78 1.83
CA PRO A 176 -13.09 18.67 0.68
C PRO A 176 -12.57 20.07 1.01
N ASP A 177 -12.09 20.78 -0.02
CA ASP A 177 -11.65 22.18 0.11
C ASP A 177 -12.82 23.15 0.39
N SER A 178 -14.05 22.75 0.05
CA SER A 178 -15.27 23.53 0.32
C SER A 178 -15.73 23.36 1.76
N ALA A 179 -16.23 24.43 2.37
CA ALA A 179 -16.84 24.37 3.69
C ALA A 179 -17.98 23.34 3.75
N LEU A 180 -17.99 22.55 4.84
CA LEU A 180 -19.00 21.55 5.11
C LEU A 180 -20.07 22.09 6.07
N GLY A 181 -21.28 21.54 5.97
CA GLY A 181 -22.36 21.79 6.92
C GLY A 181 -22.07 21.11 8.26
N THR A 182 -22.54 21.71 9.35
CA THR A 182 -22.34 21.19 10.73
C THR A 182 -23.03 19.86 10.99
N ASP A 183 -23.95 19.43 10.11
CA ASP A 183 -24.65 18.15 10.16
C ASP A 183 -23.76 16.96 9.76
N VAL A 184 -22.70 17.23 9.01
CA VAL A 184 -21.77 16.21 8.49
C VAL A 184 -20.31 16.45 8.92
N ASP A 185 -20.02 17.62 9.48
CA ASP A 185 -18.75 18.03 10.10
C ASP A 185 -19.06 18.76 11.41
N SER A 186 -19.34 18.00 12.47
CA SER A 186 -19.79 18.55 13.76
C SER A 186 -18.71 19.37 14.46
N ASN A 187 -17.44 19.12 14.15
CA ASN A 187 -16.30 19.80 14.75
C ASN A 187 -15.71 20.92 13.87
N GLN A 188 -16.30 21.16 12.69
CA GLN A 188 -15.96 22.21 11.72
C GLN A 188 -14.49 22.23 11.31
N ASN A 189 -13.86 21.05 11.24
CA ASN A 189 -12.46 21.01 10.83
C ASN A 189 -12.32 21.04 9.30
N GLY A 190 -13.37 20.82 8.51
CA GLY A 190 -13.34 20.68 7.06
C GLY A 190 -13.21 19.23 6.57
N CYS A 191 -13.69 18.26 7.35
CA CYS A 191 -13.78 16.86 6.97
C CYS A 191 -15.11 16.26 7.43
N TYR A 192 -15.59 15.28 6.69
CA TYR A 192 -16.75 14.50 7.07
C TYR A 192 -16.41 13.64 8.31
N ASP A 193 -17.19 13.77 9.40
CA ASP A 193 -16.99 13.05 10.68
C ASP A 193 -16.86 11.52 10.49
N GLU A 194 -17.51 10.98 9.47
CA GLU A 194 -17.45 9.57 9.11
C GLU A 194 -16.02 9.09 8.82
N TYR A 195 -15.17 9.94 8.23
CA TYR A 195 -13.84 9.59 7.74
C TYR A 195 -12.72 9.95 8.71
N GLU A 196 -13.04 10.63 9.80
CA GLU A 196 -12.04 11.16 10.70
C GLU A 196 -11.36 10.10 11.59
N GLY A 197 -10.09 10.36 11.88
CA GLY A 197 -9.24 9.56 12.75
C GLY A 197 -8.30 8.65 11.95
N PHE A 198 -7.13 8.39 12.51
CA PHE A 198 -6.02 7.78 11.80
C PHE A 198 -6.39 6.44 11.15
N PHE A 199 -7.03 5.54 11.89
CA PHE A 199 -7.56 4.29 11.35
C PHE A 199 -8.52 4.49 10.18
N LYS A 200 -9.52 5.38 10.33
CA LYS A 200 -10.55 5.60 9.31
C LYS A 200 -9.95 6.23 8.06
N GLN A 201 -9.02 7.17 8.21
CA GLN A 201 -8.30 7.79 7.10
C GLN A 201 -7.55 6.75 6.27
N ILE A 202 -6.79 5.86 6.92
CA ILE A 202 -6.08 4.80 6.20
C ILE A 202 -7.06 3.80 5.57
N TYR A 203 -8.08 3.38 6.32
CA TYR A 203 -9.10 2.43 5.83
C TYR A 203 -9.83 2.97 4.61
N TYR A 204 -10.42 4.16 4.70
CA TYR A 204 -11.16 4.76 3.60
C TYR A 204 -10.27 5.21 2.45
N GLY A 205 -9.04 5.64 2.71
CA GLY A 205 -8.02 5.86 1.68
C GLY A 205 -7.76 4.61 0.85
N ALA A 206 -7.49 3.47 1.49
CA ALA A 206 -7.28 2.19 0.83
C ALA A 206 -8.54 1.68 0.10
N ARG A 207 -9.69 1.78 0.78
CA ARG A 207 -11.01 1.41 0.25
C ARG A 207 -11.36 2.20 -1.01
N GLN A 208 -11.01 3.49 -1.06
CA GLN A 208 -11.29 4.34 -2.21
C GLN A 208 -10.50 3.91 -3.45
N TYR A 209 -9.27 3.41 -3.32
CA TYR A 209 -8.56 2.80 -4.46
C TYR A 209 -9.25 1.55 -4.99
N GLN A 210 -9.80 0.71 -4.12
CA GLN A 210 -10.64 -0.43 -4.53
C GLN A 210 -11.93 0.03 -5.22
N ARG A 211 -12.53 1.11 -4.75
CA ARG A 211 -13.70 1.72 -5.40
C ARG A 211 -13.37 2.24 -6.80
N TYR A 212 -12.24 2.93 -6.98
CA TYR A 212 -11.78 3.36 -8.31
C TYR A 212 -11.60 2.17 -9.26
N ALA A 213 -11.13 1.03 -8.75
CA ALA A 213 -10.96 -0.19 -9.54
C ALA A 213 -12.28 -0.89 -9.90
N LYS A 214 -13.17 -1.06 -8.92
CA LYS A 214 -14.40 -1.84 -9.08
C LYS A 214 -15.54 -1.06 -9.74
N GLN A 215 -15.52 0.27 -9.63
CA GLN A 215 -16.54 1.17 -10.16
C GLN A 215 -15.92 2.21 -11.10
N ALA A 216 -14.93 1.83 -11.91
CA ALA A 216 -14.17 2.74 -12.77
C ALA A 216 -15.06 3.63 -13.67
N SER A 217 -16.25 3.16 -14.06
CA SER A 217 -17.22 3.95 -14.85
C SER A 217 -17.72 5.22 -14.16
N LEU A 218 -17.68 5.28 -12.83
CA LEU A 218 -18.15 6.42 -12.03
C LEU A 218 -17.12 7.55 -11.88
N PHE A 219 -15.90 7.36 -12.39
CA PHE A 219 -14.79 8.29 -12.18
C PHE A 219 -14.25 8.85 -13.49
N ASN A 220 -13.55 9.97 -13.39
CA ASN A 220 -13.05 10.72 -14.54
C ASN A 220 -11.97 9.94 -15.27
N TYR A 221 -10.96 9.46 -14.53
CA TYR A 221 -9.79 8.81 -15.12
C TYR A 221 -9.95 7.30 -15.16
N LYS A 222 -9.80 6.70 -16.35
CA LYS A 222 -10.04 5.26 -16.57
C LYS A 222 -8.85 4.60 -17.27
N ALA A 223 -8.50 3.40 -16.82
CA ALA A 223 -7.47 2.58 -17.45
C ALA A 223 -7.92 2.09 -18.84
N GLY A 224 -6.96 1.94 -19.75
CA GLY A 224 -7.18 1.54 -21.14
C GLY A 224 -7.83 2.62 -22.02
N GLN A 225 -8.04 3.83 -21.49
CA GLN A 225 -8.65 4.93 -22.23
C GLN A 225 -7.69 6.11 -22.39
N ASN A 226 -7.94 6.93 -23.41
CA ASN A 226 -7.29 8.21 -23.56
C ASN A 226 -7.98 9.22 -22.63
N ASN A 227 -7.22 9.78 -21.68
CA ASN A 227 -7.71 10.72 -20.69
C ASN A 227 -6.98 12.05 -20.85
N TYR A 228 -7.71 13.16 -20.92
CA TYR A 228 -7.08 14.47 -20.83
C TYR A 228 -6.78 14.77 -19.36
N ILE A 229 -5.49 14.94 -19.02
CA ILE A 229 -5.04 15.19 -17.65
C ILE A 229 -4.38 16.56 -17.60
N GLN A 230 -4.87 17.43 -16.72
CA GLN A 230 -4.34 18.78 -16.57
C GLN A 230 -3.01 18.79 -15.80
N TYR A 231 -2.19 19.80 -16.04
CA TYR A 231 -0.97 20.03 -15.26
C TYR A 231 -1.23 20.74 -13.93
N ASN A 232 -2.37 21.43 -13.81
CA ASN A 232 -2.72 22.27 -12.67
C ASN A 232 -4.25 22.49 -12.62
N PRO A 233 -4.84 22.80 -11.43
CA PRO A 233 -6.23 23.26 -11.35
C PRO A 233 -6.53 24.46 -12.26
N ASN A 234 -5.55 25.33 -12.47
CA ASN A 234 -5.65 26.41 -13.45
C ASN A 234 -5.60 25.84 -14.87
N ALA A 235 -6.75 25.84 -15.56
CA ALA A 235 -6.86 25.34 -16.93
C ALA A 235 -5.93 26.05 -17.93
N GLY A 236 -5.49 27.29 -17.66
CA GLY A 236 -4.53 28.03 -18.49
C GLY A 236 -3.14 27.39 -18.53
N CYS A 237 -2.82 26.51 -17.57
CA CYS A 237 -1.58 25.71 -17.58
C CYS A 237 -1.62 24.56 -18.59
N GLY A 238 -2.78 24.28 -19.18
CA GLY A 238 -2.95 23.19 -20.14
C GLY A 238 -2.89 21.80 -19.51
N GLY A 239 -2.62 20.82 -20.36
CA GLY A 239 -2.62 19.41 -20.05
C GLY A 239 -2.27 18.60 -21.30
N SER A 240 -2.29 17.28 -21.17
CA SER A 240 -2.09 16.39 -22.31
C SER A 240 -3.01 15.18 -22.24
N ASN A 241 -3.23 14.57 -23.40
CA ASN A 241 -3.95 13.31 -23.53
C ASN A 241 -3.00 12.16 -23.19
N VAL A 242 -3.39 11.35 -22.20
CA VAL A 242 -2.62 10.22 -21.67
C VAL A 242 -3.46 8.96 -21.78
N VAL A 243 -2.95 7.95 -22.48
CA VAL A 243 -3.55 6.61 -22.47
C VAL A 243 -3.12 5.92 -21.17
N ILE A 244 -3.98 5.93 -20.14
CA ILE A 244 -3.64 5.35 -18.84
C ILE A 244 -3.59 3.82 -18.98
N GLN A 245 -2.45 3.21 -18.70
CA GLN A 245 -2.20 1.80 -19.01
C GLN A 245 -2.83 0.82 -18.01
N ASN A 246 -3.00 1.22 -16.75
CA ASN A 246 -3.42 0.32 -15.68
C ASN A 246 -4.31 0.99 -14.62
N GLN A 247 -4.91 0.18 -13.76
CA GLN A 247 -5.93 0.62 -12.83
C GLN A 247 -5.35 1.41 -11.64
N ALA A 248 -4.14 1.09 -11.19
CA ALA A 248 -3.44 1.79 -10.13
C ALA A 248 -3.12 3.23 -10.53
N THR A 249 -2.59 3.42 -11.75
CA THR A 249 -2.32 4.75 -12.31
C THR A 249 -3.62 5.55 -12.46
N ALA A 250 -4.71 4.93 -12.92
CA ALA A 250 -6.02 5.59 -12.95
C ALA A 250 -6.49 5.99 -11.54
N GLY A 251 -6.28 5.12 -10.54
CA GLY A 251 -6.58 5.40 -9.14
C GLY A 251 -5.82 6.61 -8.59
N LEU A 252 -4.52 6.72 -8.90
CA LEU A 252 -3.69 7.87 -8.50
C LEU A 252 -4.19 9.18 -9.09
N TYR A 253 -4.56 9.21 -10.37
CA TYR A 253 -5.17 10.41 -10.96
C TYR A 253 -6.55 10.72 -10.41
N ASN A 254 -7.37 9.71 -10.08
CA ASN A 254 -8.66 9.96 -9.44
C ASN A 254 -8.51 10.47 -7.99
N TYR A 255 -7.44 10.09 -7.29
CA TYR A 255 -7.13 10.60 -5.95
C TYR A 255 -6.51 12.00 -6.01
N THR A 256 -5.67 12.28 -7.01
CA THR A 256 -4.94 13.55 -7.14
C THR A 256 -4.88 13.96 -8.61
N PRO A 257 -5.83 14.80 -9.08
CA PRO A 257 -6.21 14.89 -10.48
C PRO A 257 -5.32 15.76 -11.37
N TYR A 258 -3.99 15.66 -11.23
CA TYR A 258 -3.02 16.40 -12.05
C TYR A 258 -1.76 15.58 -12.35
N GLN A 259 -1.23 15.72 -13.56
CA GLN A 259 0.10 15.23 -13.92
C GLN A 259 1.15 16.33 -13.71
N PRO A 260 2.41 16.00 -13.40
CA PRO A 260 3.47 17.00 -13.34
C PRO A 260 3.78 17.57 -14.73
N ASN A 261 4.13 18.85 -14.78
CA ASN A 261 4.70 19.47 -15.98
C ASN A 261 6.23 19.30 -16.04
N ALA A 262 6.85 19.75 -17.13
CA ALA A 262 8.30 19.64 -17.32
C ALA A 262 9.11 20.32 -16.20
N ALA A 263 8.69 21.49 -15.72
CA ALA A 263 9.35 22.18 -14.62
C ALA A 263 9.30 21.37 -13.31
N ALA A 264 8.17 20.74 -13.01
CA ALA A 264 8.04 19.88 -11.84
C ALA A 264 8.95 18.64 -11.92
N LEU A 265 9.11 18.07 -13.11
CA LEU A 265 9.98 16.90 -13.35
C LEU A 265 11.47 17.26 -13.37
N ALA A 266 11.82 18.45 -13.85
CA ALA A 266 13.19 18.95 -13.81
C ALA A 266 13.70 19.18 -12.37
N ASN A 267 12.79 19.38 -11.41
CA ASN A 267 13.12 19.59 -10.00
C ASN A 267 12.34 18.63 -9.07
N LEU A 268 12.70 17.35 -9.09
CA LEU A 268 11.98 16.30 -8.35
C LEU A 268 11.87 16.54 -6.84
N TYR A 269 12.89 17.14 -6.23
CA TYR A 269 12.99 17.37 -4.78
C TYR A 269 12.67 18.81 -4.37
N GLY A 270 12.28 19.66 -5.33
CA GLY A 270 11.96 21.05 -5.08
C GLY A 270 10.69 21.51 -5.80
N SER A 271 10.60 22.82 -5.95
CA SER A 271 9.49 23.51 -6.61
C SER A 271 9.76 23.65 -8.11
N GLY A 272 8.70 23.54 -8.90
CA GLY A 272 8.69 23.94 -10.30
C GLY A 272 8.13 25.36 -10.47
N ASP A 273 7.39 25.57 -11.55
CA ASP A 273 6.75 26.85 -11.87
C ASP A 273 5.31 26.95 -11.33
N SER A 274 4.60 28.04 -11.65
CA SER A 274 3.21 28.26 -11.23
C SER A 274 2.22 27.24 -11.79
N CYS A 275 2.61 26.47 -12.80
CA CYS A 275 1.81 25.41 -13.41
C CYS A 275 2.19 24.00 -12.94
N SER A 276 3.15 23.88 -12.04
CA SER A 276 3.58 22.59 -11.52
C SER A 276 2.57 22.01 -10.52
N ALA A 277 2.15 20.78 -10.76
CA ALA A 277 1.50 19.92 -9.77
C ALA A 277 2.46 18.85 -9.25
N TYR A 278 2.36 18.56 -7.96
CA TYR A 278 3.35 17.73 -7.26
C TYR A 278 2.83 16.38 -6.77
N GLY A 279 1.50 16.18 -6.72
CA GLY A 279 0.91 14.98 -6.09
C GLY A 279 1.44 13.66 -6.65
N ASN A 280 1.18 13.40 -7.94
CA ASN A 280 1.60 12.16 -8.59
C ASN A 280 3.13 12.07 -8.76
N ARG A 281 3.81 13.19 -8.96
CA ARG A 281 5.29 13.27 -8.95
C ARG A 281 5.85 12.82 -7.61
N ASN A 282 5.36 13.39 -6.51
CA ASN A 282 5.82 13.11 -5.17
C ASN A 282 5.50 11.67 -4.77
N PHE A 283 4.32 11.15 -5.14
CA PHE A 283 4.02 9.73 -4.96
C PHE A 283 5.08 8.84 -5.62
N TRP A 284 5.31 9.04 -6.93
CA TRP A 284 6.28 8.26 -7.70
C TRP A 284 7.69 8.38 -7.12
N ARG A 285 8.16 9.61 -6.86
CA ARG A 285 9.49 9.86 -6.29
C ARG A 285 9.65 9.21 -4.92
N LEU A 286 8.72 9.45 -4.00
CA LEU A 286 8.77 8.88 -2.64
C LEU A 286 8.77 7.36 -2.68
N TYR A 287 7.96 6.75 -3.55
CA TYR A 287 7.96 5.29 -3.69
C TYR A 287 9.33 4.78 -4.15
N ASN A 288 9.91 5.39 -5.18
CA ASN A 288 11.23 5.00 -5.68
C ASN A 288 12.34 5.21 -4.64
N ASP A 289 12.37 6.36 -3.99
CA ASP A 289 13.35 6.69 -2.94
C ASP A 289 13.30 5.68 -1.77
N TRP A 290 12.11 5.18 -1.44
CA TRP A 290 11.90 4.38 -0.23
C TRP A 290 11.92 2.88 -0.48
N PHE A 291 11.44 2.45 -1.64
CA PHE A 291 11.15 1.05 -1.90
C PHE A 291 11.70 0.55 -3.24
N GLY A 292 12.31 1.42 -4.04
CA GLY A 292 12.77 1.11 -5.38
C GLY A 292 11.65 1.18 -6.42
N THR A 293 11.85 0.52 -7.56
CA THR A 293 11.01 0.69 -8.74
C THR A 293 9.50 0.52 -8.48
N THR A 294 8.72 1.35 -9.15
CA THR A 294 7.25 1.29 -9.23
C THR A 294 6.75 0.25 -10.23
N TYR A 295 7.66 -0.46 -10.92
CA TYR A 295 7.32 -1.50 -11.89
C TYR A 295 7.57 -2.90 -11.35
N THR A 296 6.74 -3.86 -11.76
CA THR A 296 6.98 -5.25 -11.41
C THR A 296 8.18 -5.81 -12.19
N THR A 297 9.18 -6.28 -11.46
CA THR A 297 10.37 -6.93 -12.02
C THR A 297 10.26 -8.45 -12.02
N VAL A 298 9.13 -8.99 -11.52
CA VAL A 298 8.90 -10.42 -11.45
C VAL A 298 8.24 -10.86 -12.76
N PRO A 299 8.84 -11.80 -13.53
CA PRO A 299 8.30 -12.18 -14.82
C PRO A 299 6.98 -12.95 -14.69
N PHE A 300 6.98 -14.01 -13.88
CA PHE A 300 5.84 -14.88 -13.71
C PHE A 300 5.39 -14.84 -12.24
N ALA A 301 4.30 -14.15 -11.98
CA ALA A 301 3.64 -14.14 -10.68
C ALA A 301 2.13 -14.05 -10.88
N TRP A 302 1.38 -14.61 -9.93
CA TRP A 302 -0.08 -14.55 -9.96
C TRP A 302 -0.63 -14.47 -8.54
N SER A 303 -1.86 -13.94 -8.42
CA SER A 303 -2.66 -14.07 -7.21
C SER A 303 -4.00 -14.71 -7.55
N TYR A 304 -4.50 -15.54 -6.63
CA TYR A 304 -5.84 -16.08 -6.69
C TYR A 304 -6.86 -15.00 -6.31
N GLU A 305 -7.91 -14.81 -7.12
CA GLU A 305 -8.95 -13.80 -6.90
C GLU A 305 -10.34 -14.42 -6.65
N GLY A 306 -10.52 -15.69 -6.98
CA GLY A 306 -11.78 -16.38 -6.76
C GLY A 306 -11.95 -17.63 -7.63
N GLN A 307 -12.94 -18.43 -7.26
CA GLN A 307 -13.35 -19.60 -8.02
C GLN A 307 -14.87 -19.74 -7.98
N TRP A 308 -15.42 -20.29 -9.05
CA TRP A 308 -16.83 -20.65 -9.13
C TRP A 308 -16.97 -21.98 -9.85
N ALA A 309 -17.92 -22.79 -9.39
CA ALA A 309 -18.31 -24.03 -10.03
C ALA A 309 -19.68 -23.86 -10.70
N TYR A 310 -19.89 -24.49 -11.84
CA TYR A 310 -21.10 -24.41 -12.64
C TYR A 310 -21.57 -25.80 -13.04
N VAL A 311 -22.89 -26.01 -13.08
CA VAL A 311 -23.50 -27.27 -13.51
C VAL A 311 -23.42 -27.45 -15.03
N ASP A 312 -23.34 -26.34 -15.77
CA ASP A 312 -23.38 -26.32 -17.24
C ASP A 312 -22.09 -25.81 -17.88
N ALA A 313 -21.84 -26.26 -19.12
CA ALA A 313 -20.64 -25.92 -19.89
C ALA A 313 -20.54 -24.43 -20.24
N SER A 314 -21.70 -23.78 -20.40
CA SER A 314 -21.80 -22.34 -20.67
C SER A 314 -21.43 -21.48 -19.46
N ARG A 315 -21.32 -22.06 -18.25
CA ARG A 315 -21.00 -21.38 -17.00
C ARG A 315 -22.03 -20.30 -16.64
N THR A 316 -23.31 -20.60 -16.83
CA THR A 316 -24.43 -19.69 -16.52
C THR A 316 -25.15 -20.05 -15.23
N SER A 317 -25.11 -21.31 -14.82
CA SER A 317 -25.81 -21.83 -13.64
C SER A 317 -24.78 -22.27 -12.60
N GLN A 318 -24.52 -21.38 -11.64
CA GLN A 318 -23.50 -21.58 -10.61
C GLN A 318 -24.00 -22.49 -9.49
N PHE A 319 -23.13 -23.35 -8.96
CA PHE A 319 -23.39 -24.02 -7.68
C PHE A 319 -23.43 -23.00 -6.53
N THR A 320 -24.38 -23.19 -5.61
CA THR A 320 -24.54 -22.37 -4.39
C THR A 320 -23.98 -23.04 -3.14
N GLY A 321 -23.49 -24.28 -3.27
CA GLY A 321 -22.87 -25.06 -2.20
C GLY A 321 -21.73 -25.93 -2.73
N ILE A 322 -21.29 -26.92 -1.93
CA ILE A 322 -20.25 -27.87 -2.34
C ILE A 322 -20.75 -28.67 -3.54
N PRO A 323 -20.07 -28.62 -4.70
CA PRO A 323 -20.48 -29.39 -5.87
C PRO A 323 -20.41 -30.89 -5.56
N THR A 324 -21.53 -31.58 -5.71
CA THR A 324 -21.58 -33.05 -5.70
C THR A 324 -21.85 -33.53 -7.12
N VAL A 325 -21.09 -34.52 -7.57
CA VAL A 325 -21.16 -35.02 -8.94
C VAL A 325 -21.26 -36.53 -8.89
N ALA A 326 -22.32 -37.07 -9.50
CA ALA A 326 -22.50 -38.51 -9.63
C ALA A 326 -21.38 -39.13 -10.48
N PRO A 327 -21.13 -40.45 -10.39
CA PRO A 327 -20.18 -41.12 -11.29
C PRO A 327 -20.43 -40.74 -12.76
N ASN A 328 -19.37 -40.38 -13.48
CA ASN A 328 -19.38 -39.86 -14.86
C ASN A 328 -20.03 -38.48 -15.08
N GLY A 329 -20.50 -37.81 -14.03
CA GLY A 329 -20.99 -36.44 -14.11
C GLY A 329 -19.84 -35.45 -14.37
N LYS A 330 -20.20 -34.27 -14.89
CA LYS A 330 -19.26 -33.17 -15.13
C LYS A 330 -19.75 -31.93 -14.42
N PHE A 331 -18.81 -31.14 -13.93
CA PHE A 331 -19.03 -29.75 -13.52
C PHE A 331 -17.91 -28.90 -14.10
N TYR A 332 -18.15 -27.60 -14.20
CA TYR A 332 -17.26 -26.67 -14.85
C TYR A 332 -16.74 -25.67 -13.83
N VAL A 333 -15.43 -25.46 -13.80
CA VAL A 333 -14.80 -24.52 -12.86
C VAL A 333 -14.30 -23.30 -13.61
N ARG A 334 -14.49 -22.12 -13.03
CA ARG A 334 -13.81 -20.89 -13.43
C ARG A 334 -12.94 -20.46 -12.26
N VAL A 335 -11.64 -20.33 -12.51
CA VAL A 335 -10.70 -19.67 -11.61
C VAL A 335 -10.49 -18.26 -12.13
N LYS A 336 -10.61 -17.27 -11.25
CA LYS A 336 -10.12 -15.91 -11.50
C LYS A 336 -8.77 -15.79 -10.82
N ALA A 337 -7.78 -15.48 -11.63
CA ALA A 337 -6.44 -15.15 -11.19
C ALA A 337 -6.08 -13.77 -11.73
N ARG A 338 -5.30 -13.02 -10.98
CA ARG A 338 -4.71 -11.76 -11.40
C ARG A 338 -3.25 -12.00 -11.78
N ASN A 339 -2.86 -11.46 -12.91
CA ASN A 339 -1.46 -11.42 -13.29
C ASN A 339 -0.71 -10.45 -12.37
N MET A 340 0.29 -10.96 -11.67
CA MET A 340 1.15 -10.19 -10.76
C MET A 340 2.56 -10.00 -11.32
N GLY A 341 2.86 -10.59 -12.49
CA GLY A 341 4.13 -10.46 -13.17
C GLY A 341 4.12 -9.42 -14.30
N ASN A 342 5.25 -9.28 -14.99
CA ASN A 342 5.39 -8.40 -16.16
C ASN A 342 5.19 -9.11 -17.50
N GLN A 343 4.91 -10.42 -17.50
CA GLN A 343 4.63 -11.17 -18.72
C GLN A 343 3.13 -11.15 -19.01
N THR A 344 2.75 -10.80 -20.23
CA THR A 344 1.36 -10.87 -20.69
C THR A 344 0.88 -12.32 -20.66
N TRP A 345 -0.33 -12.54 -20.14
CA TRP A 345 -0.96 -13.86 -20.20
C TRP A 345 -1.75 -14.00 -21.47
N GLU A 346 -1.53 -15.10 -22.17
CA GLU A 346 -2.32 -15.51 -23.32
C GLU A 346 -3.31 -16.60 -22.90
N SER A 347 -4.48 -16.61 -23.51
CA SER A 347 -5.43 -17.70 -23.29
C SER A 347 -4.84 -18.99 -23.81
N SER A 348 -4.60 -19.96 -22.93
CA SER A 348 -4.10 -21.28 -23.27
C SER A 348 -4.80 -22.37 -22.46
N PHE A 349 -4.60 -23.63 -22.84
CA PHE A 349 -5.08 -24.78 -22.09
C PHE A 349 -4.11 -25.08 -20.95
N LEU A 350 -4.61 -25.08 -19.71
CA LEU A 350 -3.87 -25.52 -18.54
C LEU A 350 -4.31 -26.94 -18.16
N ASN A 351 -3.34 -27.86 -18.07
CA ASN A 351 -3.59 -29.16 -17.48
C ASN A 351 -3.63 -29.02 -15.95
N ILE A 352 -4.82 -29.08 -15.37
CA ILE A 352 -4.99 -29.09 -13.92
C ILE A 352 -4.77 -30.52 -13.44
N GLY A 353 -3.66 -30.76 -12.74
CA GLY A 353 -3.39 -32.03 -12.08
C GLY A 353 -4.01 -32.08 -10.69
N VAL A 354 -4.49 -33.25 -10.28
CA VAL A 354 -4.84 -33.48 -8.88
C VAL A 354 -3.59 -33.67 -8.02
N SER A 355 -3.63 -33.20 -6.77
CA SER A 355 -2.48 -33.20 -5.88
C SER A 355 -2.03 -34.59 -5.47
N ARG A 356 -2.95 -35.57 -5.43
CA ARG A 356 -2.66 -36.94 -5.02
C ARG A 356 -3.20 -37.95 -6.04
N PRO A 357 -2.54 -39.10 -6.23
CA PRO A 357 -3.05 -40.17 -7.11
C PRO A 357 -4.47 -40.64 -6.75
N ILE A 358 -4.87 -40.55 -5.48
CA ILE A 358 -6.20 -41.00 -5.01
C ILE A 358 -7.35 -40.08 -5.45
N ASP A 359 -7.05 -38.84 -5.81
CA ASP A 359 -8.04 -37.86 -6.29
C ASP A 359 -8.45 -38.13 -7.75
N ARG A 360 -7.90 -39.17 -8.39
CA ARG A 360 -8.15 -39.57 -9.80
C ARG A 360 -9.30 -40.59 -9.95
N ALA A 361 -9.94 -40.98 -8.84
CA ALA A 361 -10.88 -42.10 -8.78
C ALA A 361 -12.26 -41.77 -9.35
#